data_AF-A0A1X2IT30-F1
#
_entry.id   AF-A0A1X2IT30-F1
#
_cell.length_a   1.000
_cell.length_b   1.000
_cell.length_c   1.000
_cell.angle_alpha   90.00
_cell.angle_beta   90.00
_cell.angle_gamma   90.00
#
_symmetry.space_group_name_H-M   'P 1'
#
loop_
_entity.id
_entity.type
_entity.pdbx_description
1 polymer ?
#
loop_
_entity_poly.entity_id
_entity_poly.type
_entity_poly.pdbx_seq_one_letter_code
_entity_poly.pdbx_strand_id
1 'polypeptide(L)' 'MARGAQKEQARQKAQKEAAKRAKGASQLGARQAGLQIKCPTCMSLMANYKLLVQHMEAKHPKEKIPSEDSFAS' A
#
# COMPACT_ATOMS: atom_id res chain seq x y z
N MET A 1 -0.96 49.04 -2.51
CA MET A 1 0.16 48.12 -2.21
C MET A 1 -0.15 47.05 -1.13
N ALA A 2 -1.30 47.04 -0.42
CA ALA A 2 -1.57 46.09 0.68
C ALA A 2 -2.10 44.69 0.25
N ARG A 3 -2.75 44.57 -0.92
CA ARG A 3 -3.31 43.28 -1.41
C ARG A 3 -2.24 42.28 -1.86
N GLY A 4 -1.09 42.77 -2.35
CA GLY A 4 0.02 41.92 -2.80
C GLY A 4 0.66 41.14 -1.65
N ALA A 5 0.93 41.84 -0.54
CA ALA A 5 1.53 41.23 0.66
C ALA A 5 0.62 40.15 1.29
N GLN A 6 -0.71 40.39 1.32
CA GLN A 6 -1.66 39.38 1.81
C GLN A 6 -1.70 38.14 0.90
N LYS A 7 -1.65 38.33 -0.43
CA LYS A 7 -1.61 37.23 -1.39
C LYS A 7 -0.33 36.41 -1.26
N GLU A 8 0.80 37.06 -1.03
CA GLU A 8 2.08 36.38 -0.84
C GLU A 8 2.14 35.62 0.49
N GLN A 9 1.64 36.20 1.58
CA GLN A 9 1.51 35.50 2.86
C GLN A 9 0.58 34.30 2.78
N ALA A 10 -0.55 34.42 2.08
CA ALA A 10 -1.46 33.30 1.85
C ALA A 10 -0.79 32.18 1.03
N ARG A 11 -0.05 32.54 -0.02
CA ARG A 11 0.71 31.59 -0.84
C ARG A 11 1.80 30.88 -0.02
N GLN A 12 2.55 31.61 0.81
CA GLN A 12 3.57 31.01 1.69
C GLN A 12 2.96 30.08 2.74
N LYS A 13 1.82 30.44 3.35
CA LYS A 13 1.11 29.56 4.28
C LYS A 13 0.63 28.28 3.60
N ALA A 14 0.00 28.40 2.43
CA ALA A 14 -0.47 27.26 1.66
C ALA A 14 0.67 26.31 1.24
N GLN A 15 1.82 26.86 0.82
CA GLN A 15 3.00 26.05 0.48
C GLN A 15 3.60 25.34 1.71
N LYS A 16 3.65 26.00 2.86
CA LYS A 16 4.11 25.39 4.12
C LYS A 16 3.17 24.26 4.57
N GLU A 17 1.85 24.43 4.42
CA GLU A 17 0.87 23.39 4.73
C GLU A 17 0.97 22.21 3.75
N ALA A 18 1.14 22.47 2.45
CA ALA A 18 1.35 21.43 1.44
C ALA A 18 2.65 20.65 1.69
N ALA A 19 3.74 21.33 2.05
CA ALA A 19 5.01 20.68 2.39
C ALA A 19 4.91 19.83 3.67
N LYS A 20 4.09 20.25 4.65
CA LYS A 20 3.80 19.43 5.85
C LYS A 20 3.01 18.16 5.50
N ARG A 21 2.03 18.26 4.59
CA ARG A 21 1.25 17.11 4.12
C ARG A 21 2.07 16.17 3.23
N ALA A 22 3.00 16.70 2.44
CA ALA A 22 3.91 15.91 1.59
C ALA A 22 4.97 15.13 2.39
N LYS A 23 5.28 15.55 3.63
CA LYS A 23 6.15 14.81 4.55
C LYS A 23 5.45 13.66 5.28
N GLY A 24 4.13 13.50 5.14
CA GLY A 24 3.46 12.28 5.58
C GLY A 24 3.94 11.13 4.71
N ALA A 25 4.73 10.21 5.29
CA ALA A 25 5.22 9.03 4.59
C ALA A 25 4.07 8.38 3.82
N SER A 26 4.19 8.35 2.50
CA SER A 26 3.16 7.78 1.65
C SER A 26 2.94 6.32 2.07
N GLN A 27 1.77 6.03 2.65
CA GLN A 27 1.38 4.70 3.14
C GLN A 27 1.38 3.64 2.03
N LEU A 28 1.58 4.03 0.76
CA LEU A 28 1.71 3.14 -0.38
C LEU A 28 2.86 2.14 -0.22
N GLY A 29 4.01 2.56 0.32
CA GLY A 29 5.14 1.66 0.55
C GLY A 29 4.86 0.62 1.64
N ALA A 30 4.23 1.03 2.74
CA ALA A 30 3.80 0.13 3.81
C ALA A 30 2.74 -0.89 3.33
N ARG A 31 1.86 -0.48 2.41
CA ARG A 31 0.85 -1.37 1.81
C ARG A 31 1.46 -2.45 0.92
N GLN A 32 2.51 -2.12 0.16
CA GLN A 32 3.24 -3.11 -0.63
C GLN A 32 4.06 -4.07 0.25
N ALA A 33 4.70 -3.55 1.31
CA ALA A 33 5.42 -4.38 2.27
C ALA A 33 4.52 -5.39 3.00
N GLY A 34 3.23 -5.08 3.16
CA GLY A 34 2.26 -5.97 3.79
C GLY A 34 1.65 -7.03 2.87
N LEU A 35 1.96 -7.06 1.58
CA LEU A 35 1.35 -7.94 0.57
C LEU A 35 2.41 -8.82 -0.10
N GLN A 36 3.09 -9.65 0.71
CA GLN A 36 4.28 -10.38 0.31
C GLN A 36 3.97 -11.67 -0.47
N ILE A 37 2.81 -12.29 -0.23
CA ILE A 37 2.51 -13.62 -0.78
C ILE A 37 1.67 -13.47 -2.03
N LYS A 38 2.15 -14.01 -3.15
CA LYS A 38 1.42 -14.02 -4.42
C LYS A 38 0.80 -15.38 -4.67
N CYS A 39 -0.51 -15.42 -4.89
CA CYS A 39 -1.20 -16.64 -5.30
C CYS A 39 -0.66 -17.13 -6.65
N PRO A 40 -0.26 -18.41 -6.80
CA PRO A 40 0.30 -18.93 -8.05
C PRO A 40 -0.75 -19.07 -9.16
N THR A 41 -2.01 -19.31 -8.81
CA THR A 41 -3.08 -19.60 -9.77
C THR A 41 -3.73 -18.33 -10.33
N CYS A 42 -4.01 -17.33 -9.49
CA CYS A 42 -4.71 -16.11 -9.91
C CYS A 42 -3.93 -14.81 -9.65
N MET A 43 -2.69 -14.90 -9.18
CA MET A 43 -1.79 -13.75 -8.94
C MET A 43 -2.29 -12.72 -7.91
N SER A 44 -3.33 -13.05 -7.14
CA SER A 44 -3.82 -12.21 -6.08
C SER A 44 -2.76 -12.10 -4.95
N LEU A 45 -2.62 -10.91 -4.37
CA LEU A 45 -1.65 -10.63 -3.32
C LEU A 45 -2.29 -10.80 -1.94
N MET A 46 -1.61 -11.56 -1.07
CA MET A 46 -2.03 -11.95 0.26
C MET A 46 -1.00 -11.46 1.28
N ALA A 47 -1.51 -11.07 2.46
CA ALA A 47 -0.67 -10.55 3.54
C ALA A 47 0.02 -11.63 4.37
N ASN A 48 -0.54 -12.84 4.40
CA ASN A 48 0.02 -13.96 5.15
C ASN A 48 -0.44 -15.29 4.54
N TYR A 49 0.21 -16.37 4.96
CA TYR A 49 -0.05 -17.70 4.41
C TYR A 49 -1.45 -18.22 4.76
N LYS A 50 -1.95 -17.92 5.96
CA LYS A 50 -3.31 -18.32 6.38
C LYS A 50 -4.38 -17.80 5.43
N LEU A 51 -4.23 -16.56 4.97
CA LEU A 51 -5.11 -15.95 3.96
C LEU A 51 -4.94 -16.60 2.58
N LEU A 52 -3.73 -17.05 2.22
CA LEU A 52 -3.52 -17.83 1.00
C LEU A 52 -4.22 -19.19 1.07
N VAL A 53 -4.14 -19.90 2.20
CA VAL A 53 -4.83 -21.19 2.41
C VAL A 53 -6.34 -21.01 2.28
N GLN A 54 -6.92 -20.05 3.01
CA GLN A 54 -8.36 -19.75 2.91
C GLN A 54 -8.76 -19.32 1.50
N HIS A 55 -7.91 -18.56 0.80
CA HIS A 55 -8.13 -18.15 -0.58
C HIS A 55 -8.11 -19.36 -1.54
N MET A 56 -7.15 -20.26 -1.38
CA MET A 56 -7.01 -21.48 -2.18
C MET A 56 -8.19 -22.42 -1.96
N GLU A 57 -8.59 -22.66 -0.71
CA GLU A 57 -9.72 -23.53 -0.37
C GLU A 57 -11.05 -23.00 -0.94
N ALA A 58 -11.27 -21.68 -0.88
CA ALA A 58 -12.52 -21.09 -1.35
C ALA A 58 -12.58 -20.89 -2.88
N LYS A 59 -11.48 -20.49 -3.52
CA LYS A 59 -11.47 -20.13 -4.96
C LYS A 59 -10.82 -21.19 -5.86
N HIS A 60 -9.94 -21.99 -5.32
CA HIS A 60 -9.15 -22.99 -6.06
C HIS A 60 -9.24 -24.39 -5.41
N PRO A 61 -10.45 -24.93 -5.15
CA PRO A 61 -10.63 -26.19 -4.39
C PRO A 61 -10.04 -27.43 -5.07
N LYS A 62 -9.55 -27.32 -6.31
CA LYS A 62 -8.94 -28.40 -7.09
C LYS A 62 -7.41 -28.29 -7.19
N GLU A 63 -6.82 -27.18 -6.78
CA GLU A 63 -5.38 -26.95 -6.88
C GLU A 63 -4.67 -27.30 -5.56
N LYS A 64 -3.42 -27.77 -5.66
CA LYS A 64 -2.62 -28.09 -4.47
C LYS A 64 -2.24 -26.78 -3.78
N ILE A 65 -2.57 -26.66 -2.50
CA ILE A 65 -2.15 -25.54 -1.66
C ILE A 65 -0.61 -25.54 -1.64
N PRO A 66 0.05 -24.49 -2.15
CA PRO A 66 1.51 -24.42 -2.15
C PRO A 66 2.03 -24.31 -0.71
N SER A 67 3.15 -24.96 -0.41
CA SER A 67 3.78 -24.94 0.91
C SER A 67 4.39 -23.58 1.25
N GLU A 68 4.45 -23.23 2.53
CA GLU A 68 5.02 -21.96 3.05
C GLU A 68 6.44 -21.69 2.55
N ASP A 69 7.24 -22.74 2.32
CA ASP A 69 8.62 -22.65 1.82
C ASP A 69 8.74 -21.97 0.45
N SER A 70 7.70 -22.01 -0.39
CA SER A 70 7.74 -21.37 -1.71
C SER A 70 7.64 -19.83 -1.66
N PHE A 71 7.30 -19.28 -0.49
CA PHE A 71 7.11 -17.84 -0.29
C PHE A 71 8.07 -17.24 0.75
N ALA A 72 8.89 -18.06 1.40
CA ALA A 72 9.97 -17.62 2.28
C ALA A 72 11.21 -17.31 1.43
N SER A 73 11.31 -16.11 0.88
CA SER A 73 12.54 -15.58 0.27
C SER A 73 12.68 -14.09 0.52
#